data_AF-A0A6P3Z7P1-F1
#
_entry.id   AF-A0A6P3Z7P1-F1
#
_cell.length_a   1.000
_cell.length_b   1.000
_cell.length_c   1.000
_cell.angle_alpha   90.00
_cell.angle_beta   90.00
_cell.angle_gamma   90.00
#
_symmetry.space_group_name_H-M   'P 1'
#
loop_
_entity.id
_entity.type
_entity.pdbx_description
1 polymer ?
#
loop_
_entity_poly.entity_id
_entity_poly.type
_entity_poly.pdbx_seq_one_letter_code
_entity_poly.pdbx_strand_id
1 'polypeptide(L)'
;MSGYSESIRVLSMILGSQIWPTIAKPCVLIWCSSKTTKSLTKAPIISCKMATNGKHKAERIAVVTGANKGIGFETVRQLGFEGITVVLTARDEKRGIEAKSLLHQMGLSDRVVFHQLDVLDPLSIQSLADFVKDRFGRLDILVNNAGASGLVVDEERLRALNIDPTDWLAGKVVNLIEGVIKHNYEKAQECLNTNYYGVKRVTEALLPLLQLSPAGARIVNVSSLRSELKRIPSESIRNELGDIENLTEEKVDAILKRFLHDFKENALEANGWPLMLPAYSMSKVTLNAYTRILAKKYNNMYVNCVHPGFVNTDINWHTGTLTLEEGAAGPVKLALIPDGGPTGCYFDRTEVADF
;
A
#
# COMPACT_ATOMS: atom_id res chain seq x y z
N MET A 1 24.62 28.60 -64.73
CA MET A 1 24.75 29.99 -65.22
C MET A 1 23.93 30.85 -64.27
N SER A 2 24.61 31.50 -63.31
CA SER A 2 24.72 32.98 -63.18
C SER A 2 23.35 33.65 -62.94
N GLY A 3 23.03 34.25 -61.80
CA GLY A 3 23.79 35.23 -61.00
C GLY A 3 23.02 36.57 -60.99
N TYR A 4 23.34 37.46 -60.03
CA TYR A 4 22.86 38.84 -59.74
C TYR A 4 21.91 38.95 -58.52
N SER A 5 22.35 39.33 -57.29
CA SER A 5 22.86 40.63 -56.74
C SER A 5 21.72 41.64 -56.49
N GLU A 6 21.69 42.57 -55.54
CA GLU A 6 22.34 42.89 -54.24
C GLU A 6 21.69 44.24 -53.77
N SER A 7 21.58 44.52 -52.46
CA SER A 7 21.55 45.85 -51.78
C SER A 7 20.98 45.68 -50.36
N ILE A 8 21.78 45.61 -49.29
CA ILE A 8 22.55 46.64 -48.56
C ILE A 8 21.72 47.84 -48.08
N ARG A 9 21.47 47.88 -46.76
CA ARG A 9 21.57 49.09 -45.92
C ARG A 9 22.26 48.75 -44.59
N VAL A 10 23.18 49.63 -44.21
CA VAL A 10 24.12 49.58 -43.08
C VAL A 10 23.71 50.63 -42.03
N LEU A 11 24.18 50.41 -40.79
CA LEU A 11 24.50 51.32 -39.66
C LEU A 11 23.70 50.97 -38.39
N SER A 12 24.24 50.95 -37.17
CA SER A 12 25.62 50.88 -36.65
C SER A 12 25.54 50.65 -35.12
N MET A 13 26.48 49.86 -34.61
CA MET A 13 27.08 49.83 -33.26
C MET A 13 26.61 50.83 -32.17
N ILE A 14 26.49 50.32 -30.93
CA ILE A 14 27.17 50.83 -29.72
C ILE A 14 27.43 49.66 -28.75
N LEU A 15 28.63 49.65 -28.17
CA LEU A 15 29.24 48.69 -27.25
C LEU A 15 28.71 48.81 -25.81
N GLY A 16 28.69 47.68 -25.09
CA GLY A 16 28.51 47.62 -23.63
C GLY A 16 29.04 46.30 -23.07
N SER A 17 30.22 46.37 -22.47
CA SER A 17 31.03 45.30 -21.88
C SER A 17 30.46 44.68 -20.59
N GLN A 18 30.67 43.37 -20.36
CA GLN A 18 31.43 42.77 -19.24
C GLN A 18 31.05 41.28 -19.00
N ILE A 19 31.98 40.35 -19.29
CA ILE A 19 32.78 39.52 -18.35
C ILE A 19 32.01 38.35 -17.70
N TRP A 20 32.40 37.12 -18.09
CA TRP A 20 32.13 35.83 -17.45
C TRP A 20 33.16 35.53 -16.35
N PRO A 21 32.88 34.55 -15.45
CA PRO A 21 33.91 33.54 -15.23
C PRO A 21 33.37 32.10 -15.19
N THR A 22 33.88 31.30 -16.13
CA THR A 22 34.01 29.84 -16.06
C THR A 22 35.15 29.46 -15.11
N ILE A 23 34.90 28.55 -14.16
CA ILE A 23 35.94 27.88 -13.37
C ILE A 23 36.19 26.50 -13.99
N ALA A 24 37.26 26.39 -14.78
CA ALA A 24 37.87 25.11 -15.15
C ALA A 24 39.28 25.07 -14.53
N LYS A 25 39.56 24.03 -13.74
CA LYS A 25 40.88 23.81 -13.12
C LYS A 25 41.85 23.19 -14.14
N PRO A 26 43.15 23.50 -14.08
CA PRO A 26 44.12 23.10 -15.10
C PRO A 26 44.68 21.68 -14.86
N CYS A 27 44.78 20.90 -15.93
CA CYS A 27 45.66 19.73 -16.01
C CYS A 27 47.02 20.20 -16.55
N VAL A 28 48.06 20.06 -15.73
CA VAL A 28 49.46 20.30 -16.11
C VAL A 28 49.96 19.08 -16.88
N LEU A 29 50.31 19.28 -18.16
CA LEU A 29 51.03 18.31 -19.00
C LEU A 29 52.53 18.59 -18.87
N ILE A 30 53.27 17.69 -18.22
CA ILE A 30 54.74 17.67 -18.21
C ILE A 30 55.19 16.69 -19.30
N TRP A 31 55.89 17.20 -20.30
CA TRP A 31 56.57 16.43 -21.33
C TRP A 31 58.02 16.23 -20.90
N CYS A 32 58.45 14.98 -20.72
CA CYS A 32 59.86 14.67 -20.51
C CYS A 32 60.24 13.50 -21.41
N SER A 33 61.20 13.73 -22.32
CA SER A 33 61.72 12.73 -23.25
C SER A 33 62.92 12.02 -22.63
N SER A 34 62.92 10.70 -22.60
CA SER A 34 64.16 9.92 -22.63
C SER A 34 63.89 8.48 -23.06
N LYS A 35 64.61 8.06 -24.11
CA LYS A 35 64.68 6.69 -24.62
C LYS A 35 65.29 5.75 -23.58
N THR A 36 64.63 4.63 -23.29
CA THR A 36 65.30 3.33 -23.09
C THR A 36 64.29 2.18 -23.08
N THR A 37 64.54 1.18 -23.91
CA THR A 37 63.84 -0.10 -24.00
C THR A 37 64.07 -0.96 -22.75
N LYS A 38 62.99 -1.47 -22.12
CA LYS A 38 63.01 -2.70 -21.29
C LYS A 38 61.59 -3.22 -21.01
N SER A 39 61.36 -4.46 -21.44
CA SER A 39 60.48 -5.53 -20.92
C SER A 39 59.22 -5.15 -20.12
N LEU A 40 58.04 -5.48 -20.68
CA LEU A 40 56.74 -5.45 -20.00
C LEU A 40 56.56 -6.69 -19.11
N THR A 41 56.50 -6.50 -17.79
CA THR A 41 55.85 -7.43 -16.85
C THR A 41 54.63 -6.73 -16.23
N LYS A 42 53.48 -7.43 -16.25
CA LYS A 42 52.18 -6.92 -15.79
C LYS A 42 52.18 -6.69 -14.28
N ALA A 43 51.81 -5.47 -13.84
CA ALA A 43 51.41 -5.19 -12.47
C ALA A 43 49.87 -5.19 -12.36
N PRO A 44 49.28 -5.60 -11.23
CA PRO A 44 47.83 -5.71 -11.07
C PRO A 44 47.18 -4.33 -10.92
N ILE A 45 46.04 -4.14 -11.57
CA ILE A 45 45.20 -2.95 -11.46
C ILE A 45 44.47 -3.00 -10.11
N ILE A 46 44.91 -2.18 -9.15
CA ILE A 46 44.14 -1.93 -7.93
C ILE A 46 43.07 -0.89 -8.28
N SER A 47 41.84 -1.36 -8.46
CA SER A 47 40.66 -0.50 -8.60
C SER A 47 40.34 0.14 -7.24
N CYS A 48 40.72 1.40 -7.05
CA CYS A 48 40.27 2.21 -5.93
C CYS A 48 38.77 2.51 -6.10
N LYS A 49 37.90 1.85 -5.33
CA LYS A 49 36.49 2.24 -5.22
C LYS A 49 36.42 3.56 -4.45
N MET A 50 35.97 4.61 -5.12
CA MET A 50 35.57 5.87 -4.48
C MET A 50 34.38 5.56 -3.54
N ALA A 51 34.61 5.69 -2.24
CA ALA A 51 33.54 5.60 -1.25
C ALA A 51 32.67 6.86 -1.35
N THR A 52 31.46 6.72 -1.89
CA THR A 52 30.44 7.76 -1.80
C THR A 52 29.95 7.81 -0.37
N ASN A 53 30.32 8.87 0.33
CA ASN A 53 29.89 9.15 1.70
C ASN A 53 28.43 9.66 1.68
N GLY A 54 27.50 8.77 1.37
CA GLY A 54 26.07 8.96 1.64
C GLY A 54 25.73 8.18 2.89
N LYS A 55 25.07 8.79 3.87
CA LYS A 55 24.44 8.05 4.96
C LYS A 55 23.49 7.03 4.32
N HIS A 56 23.90 5.77 4.19
CA HIS A 56 23.03 4.71 3.73
C HIS A 56 21.89 4.62 4.74
N LYS A 57 20.69 5.09 4.34
CA LYS A 57 19.48 4.89 5.12
C LYS A 57 19.37 3.37 5.31
N ALA A 58 19.28 2.93 6.57
CA ALA A 58 19.21 1.51 6.87
C ALA A 58 18.09 0.86 6.04
N GLU A 59 18.38 -0.28 5.43
CA GLU A 59 17.42 -1.00 4.60
C GLU A 59 16.18 -1.34 5.43
N ARG A 60 15.01 -0.96 4.91
CA ARG A 60 13.71 -1.28 5.53
C ARG A 60 13.08 -2.45 4.80
N ILE A 61 12.42 -3.30 5.58
CA ILE A 61 11.74 -4.50 5.07
C ILE A 61 10.23 -4.33 5.21
N ALA A 62 9.50 -4.63 4.13
CA ALA A 62 8.05 -4.58 4.09
C ALA A 62 7.44 -5.93 3.76
N VAL A 63 6.27 -6.22 4.32
CA VAL A 63 5.36 -7.30 3.89
C VAL A 63 4.09 -6.63 3.37
N VAL A 64 3.63 -7.02 2.18
CA VAL A 64 2.35 -6.58 1.62
C VAL A 64 1.47 -7.79 1.33
N THR A 65 0.32 -7.88 2.01
CA THR A 65 -0.59 -9.02 1.86
C THR A 65 -1.46 -8.90 0.62
N GLY A 66 -1.73 -10.03 -0.06
CA GLY A 66 -2.62 -10.05 -1.23
C GLY A 66 -2.13 -9.18 -2.40
N ALA A 67 -0.83 -9.23 -2.66
CA ALA A 67 -0.10 -8.30 -3.51
C ALA A 67 0.21 -8.83 -4.92
N ASN A 68 -0.42 -9.92 -5.37
CA ASN A 68 -0.25 -10.42 -6.74
C ASN A 68 -1.00 -9.59 -7.80
N LYS A 69 -1.90 -8.67 -7.40
CA LYS A 69 -2.66 -7.80 -8.30
C LYS A 69 -3.19 -6.56 -7.56
N GLY A 70 -3.83 -5.66 -8.30
CA GLY A 70 -4.58 -4.53 -7.74
C GLY A 70 -3.70 -3.58 -6.93
N ILE A 71 -4.29 -2.99 -5.89
CA ILE A 71 -3.64 -1.99 -5.02
C ILE A 71 -2.40 -2.58 -4.34
N GLY A 72 -2.45 -3.85 -3.91
CA GLY A 72 -1.32 -4.51 -3.26
C GLY A 72 -0.10 -4.63 -4.18
N PHE A 73 -0.29 -5.04 -5.43
CA PHE A 73 0.79 -5.11 -6.43
C PHE A 73 1.43 -3.74 -6.65
N GLU A 74 0.60 -2.72 -6.81
CA GLU A 74 1.06 -1.36 -7.03
C GLU A 74 1.74 -0.75 -5.80
N THR A 75 1.29 -1.11 -4.60
CA THR A 75 1.97 -0.77 -3.33
C THR A 75 3.36 -1.39 -3.28
N VAL A 76 3.53 -2.66 -3.67
CA VAL A 76 4.84 -3.30 -3.76
C VAL A 76 5.74 -2.56 -4.75
N ARG A 77 5.20 -2.20 -5.93
CA ARG A 77 5.94 -1.46 -6.96
C ARG A 77 6.49 -0.14 -6.41
N GLN A 78 5.62 0.69 -5.83
CA GLN A 78 6.00 2.01 -5.33
C GLN A 78 6.98 1.92 -4.14
N LEU A 79 6.75 1.01 -3.19
CA LEU A 79 7.71 0.79 -2.08
C LEU A 79 9.08 0.31 -2.58
N GLY A 80 9.09 -0.57 -3.60
CA GLY A 80 10.33 -1.02 -4.23
C GLY A 80 11.13 0.12 -4.85
N PHE A 81 10.47 1.06 -5.54
CA PHE A 81 11.12 2.26 -6.09
C PHE A 81 11.61 3.24 -5.02
N GLU A 82 11.01 3.24 -3.84
CA GLU A 82 11.50 3.94 -2.64
C GLU A 82 12.68 3.23 -1.96
N GLY A 83 13.21 2.16 -2.56
CA GLY A 83 14.39 1.42 -2.09
C GLY A 83 14.11 0.47 -0.93
N ILE A 84 12.84 0.15 -0.67
CA ILE A 84 12.43 -0.81 0.36
C ILE A 84 12.51 -2.22 -0.21
N THR A 85 12.96 -3.16 0.61
CA THR A 85 12.89 -4.58 0.27
C THR A 85 11.53 -5.11 0.68
N VAL A 86 10.76 -5.60 -0.30
CA VAL A 86 9.35 -5.95 -0.12
C VAL A 86 9.15 -7.45 -0.34
N VAL A 87 8.56 -8.09 0.66
CA VAL A 87 7.98 -9.42 0.56
C VAL A 87 6.57 -9.27 -0.03
N LEU A 88 6.46 -9.52 -1.33
CA LEU A 88 5.19 -9.68 -2.03
C LEU A 88 4.59 -11.01 -1.58
N THR A 89 3.35 -10.99 -1.08
CA THR A 89 2.65 -12.23 -0.74
C THR A 89 1.36 -12.42 -1.52
N ALA A 90 1.01 -13.68 -1.74
CA ALA A 90 -0.20 -14.08 -2.44
C ALA A 90 -0.65 -15.45 -1.95
N ARG A 91 -1.96 -15.68 -1.94
CA ARG A 91 -2.53 -16.99 -1.60
C ARG A 91 -2.16 -18.04 -2.65
N ASP A 92 -2.26 -17.67 -3.92
CA ASP A 92 -1.94 -18.52 -5.05
C ASP A 92 -0.46 -18.35 -5.43
N GLU A 93 0.31 -19.42 -5.31
CA GLU A 93 1.76 -19.41 -5.51
C GLU A 93 2.14 -19.01 -6.94
N LYS A 94 1.44 -19.56 -7.94
CA LYS A 94 1.69 -19.30 -9.35
C LYS A 94 1.50 -17.82 -9.66
N ARG A 95 0.36 -17.23 -9.26
CA ARG A 95 0.08 -15.80 -9.46
C ARG A 95 1.08 -14.91 -8.72
N GLY A 96 1.53 -15.33 -7.54
CA GLY A 96 2.57 -14.62 -6.79
C GLY A 96 3.92 -14.60 -7.50
N ILE A 97 4.35 -15.74 -8.06
CA ILE A 97 5.59 -15.85 -8.84
C ILE A 97 5.51 -15.03 -10.12
N GLU A 98 4.37 -15.05 -10.82
CA GLU A 98 4.14 -14.23 -12.02
C GLU A 98 4.21 -12.74 -11.69
N ALA A 99 3.52 -12.29 -10.62
CA ALA A 99 3.57 -10.91 -10.16
C ALA A 99 4.99 -10.45 -9.77
N LYS A 100 5.74 -11.28 -9.05
CA LYS A 100 7.16 -11.01 -8.75
C LYS A 100 7.97 -10.84 -10.03
N SER A 101 7.77 -11.73 -11.02
CA SER A 101 8.51 -11.69 -12.29
C SER A 101 8.25 -10.40 -13.07
N LEU A 102 7.01 -9.91 -13.06
CA LEU A 102 6.67 -8.61 -13.66
C LEU A 102 7.41 -7.46 -12.97
N LEU A 103 7.45 -7.43 -11.63
CA LEU A 103 8.18 -6.41 -10.88
C LEU A 103 9.69 -6.49 -11.12
N HIS A 104 10.23 -7.71 -11.28
CA HIS A 104 11.63 -7.92 -11.65
C HIS A 104 11.96 -7.34 -13.03
N GLN A 105 11.07 -7.53 -14.02
CA GLN A 105 11.21 -6.91 -15.34
C GLN A 105 11.14 -5.38 -15.30
N MET A 106 10.50 -4.80 -14.29
CA MET A 106 10.48 -3.36 -14.02
C MET A 106 11.73 -2.84 -13.28
N GLY A 107 12.75 -3.68 -13.08
CA GLY A 107 14.01 -3.29 -12.43
C GLY A 107 14.01 -3.43 -10.90
N LEU A 108 13.04 -4.14 -10.32
CA LEU A 108 12.92 -4.35 -8.87
C LEU A 108 13.41 -5.74 -8.41
N SER A 109 14.29 -6.39 -9.19
CA SER A 109 14.82 -7.73 -8.88
C SER A 109 15.48 -7.85 -7.52
N ASP A 110 16.23 -6.82 -7.13
CA ASP A 110 16.95 -6.77 -5.86
C ASP A 110 16.09 -6.28 -4.69
N ARG A 111 14.85 -5.87 -4.97
CA ARG A 111 13.93 -5.29 -3.99
C ARG A 111 12.74 -6.18 -3.68
N VAL A 112 12.29 -7.01 -4.61
CA VAL A 112 11.07 -7.78 -4.43
C VAL A 112 11.36 -9.27 -4.31
N VAL A 113 10.87 -9.85 -3.21
CA VAL A 113 10.89 -11.30 -2.97
C VAL A 113 9.46 -11.79 -2.83
N PHE A 114 9.22 -13.05 -3.15
CA PHE A 114 7.90 -13.65 -3.01
C PHE A 114 7.89 -14.66 -1.86
N HIS A 115 6.79 -14.68 -1.11
CA HIS A 115 6.44 -15.76 -0.19
C HIS A 115 4.93 -16.01 -0.25
N GLN A 116 4.50 -17.27 -0.26
CA GLN A 116 3.08 -17.61 -0.24
C GLN A 116 2.45 -17.15 1.09
N LEU A 117 1.22 -16.63 1.05
CA LEU A 117 0.44 -16.30 2.23
C LEU A 117 -1.05 -16.44 1.95
N ASP A 118 -1.71 -17.36 2.64
CA ASP A 118 -3.15 -17.33 2.88
C ASP A 118 -3.42 -16.81 4.30
N VAL A 119 -4.10 -15.66 4.41
CA VAL A 119 -4.44 -15.05 5.70
C VAL A 119 -5.49 -15.86 6.48
N LEU A 120 -6.07 -16.90 5.88
CA LEU A 120 -7.00 -17.83 6.50
C LEU A 120 -6.32 -19.10 7.04
N ASP A 121 -5.08 -19.38 6.65
CA ASP A 121 -4.35 -20.58 7.03
C ASP A 121 -3.26 -20.28 8.08
N PRO A 122 -3.42 -20.73 9.33
CA PRO A 122 -2.42 -20.52 10.39
C PRO A 122 -1.02 -21.04 10.03
N LEU A 123 -0.91 -22.15 9.27
CA LEU A 123 0.38 -22.71 8.88
C LEU A 123 1.07 -21.82 7.84
N SER A 124 0.31 -21.30 6.87
CA SER A 124 0.81 -20.32 5.90
C SER A 124 1.29 -19.04 6.58
N ILE A 125 0.54 -18.53 7.57
CA ILE A 125 0.92 -17.35 8.35
C ILE A 125 2.21 -17.59 9.16
N GLN A 126 2.30 -18.73 9.84
CA GLN A 126 3.51 -19.09 10.61
C GLN A 126 4.73 -19.24 9.69
N SER A 127 4.56 -19.90 8.54
CA SER A 127 5.63 -20.06 7.55
C SER A 127 6.14 -18.70 7.05
N LEU A 128 5.27 -17.72 6.82
CA LEU A 128 5.69 -16.36 6.48
C LEU A 128 6.49 -15.70 7.62
N ALA A 129 6.04 -15.83 8.86
CA ALA A 129 6.74 -15.25 10.01
C ALA A 129 8.15 -15.84 10.16
N ASP A 130 8.28 -17.16 10.04
CA ASP A 130 9.57 -17.86 10.08
C ASP A 130 10.48 -17.42 8.93
N PHE A 131 9.94 -17.32 7.70
CA PHE A 131 10.69 -16.80 6.56
C PHE A 131 11.22 -15.39 6.77
N VAL A 132 10.39 -14.47 7.28
CA VAL A 132 10.82 -13.07 7.53
C VAL A 132 11.88 -13.04 8.64
N LYS A 133 11.69 -13.84 9.70
CA LYS A 133 12.66 -13.97 10.78
C LYS A 133 14.01 -14.48 10.28
N ASP A 134 14.03 -15.59 9.58
CA ASP A 134 15.26 -16.25 9.15
C ASP A 134 16.02 -15.42 8.10
N ARG A 135 15.28 -14.75 7.21
CA ARG A 135 15.87 -13.98 6.12
C ARG A 135 16.30 -12.57 6.52
N PHE A 136 15.52 -11.90 7.37
CA PHE A 136 15.69 -10.47 7.65
C PHE A 136 15.89 -10.15 9.13
N GLY A 137 15.48 -11.04 10.04
CA GLY A 137 15.61 -10.86 11.49
C GLY A 137 14.68 -9.81 12.11
N ARG A 138 13.97 -9.02 11.29
CA ARG A 138 13.00 -7.98 11.71
C ARG A 138 11.99 -7.69 10.60
N LEU A 139 10.98 -6.90 10.92
CA LEU A 139 10.06 -6.32 9.94
C LEU A 139 9.84 -4.83 10.27
N ASP A 140 9.89 -3.95 9.26
CA ASP A 140 9.71 -2.51 9.46
C ASP A 140 8.32 -2.03 9.06
N ILE A 141 7.72 -2.68 8.07
CA ILE A 141 6.45 -2.27 7.46
C ILE A 141 5.55 -3.50 7.24
N LEU A 142 4.31 -3.43 7.69
CA LEU A 142 3.25 -4.39 7.33
C LEU A 142 2.10 -3.63 6.65
N VAL A 143 1.78 -3.99 5.42
CA VAL A 143 0.59 -3.52 4.72
C VAL A 143 -0.42 -4.66 4.62
N ASN A 144 -1.46 -4.57 5.45
CA ASN A 144 -2.62 -5.46 5.43
C ASN A 144 -3.57 -5.01 4.31
N ASN A 145 -3.30 -5.49 3.09
CA ASN A 145 -4.06 -5.16 1.87
C ASN A 145 -5.03 -6.28 1.45
N ALA A 146 -4.75 -7.55 1.76
CA ALA A 146 -5.61 -8.67 1.39
C ALA A 146 -7.06 -8.43 1.85
N GLY A 147 -8.01 -8.66 0.94
CA GLY A 147 -9.41 -8.45 1.23
C GLY A 147 -10.35 -9.18 0.27
N ALA A 148 -11.56 -9.44 0.76
CA ALA A 148 -12.67 -10.04 0.04
C ALA A 148 -13.88 -9.09 0.07
N SER A 149 -14.67 -9.08 -1.01
CA SER A 149 -15.90 -8.30 -1.07
C SER A 149 -17.01 -8.90 -0.20
N GLY A 150 -17.06 -10.24 -0.08
CA GLY A 150 -18.11 -10.93 0.68
C GLY A 150 -19.45 -11.00 -0.04
N LEU A 151 -19.44 -10.97 -1.37
CA LEU A 151 -20.64 -10.80 -2.19
C LEU A 151 -20.71 -11.89 -3.26
N VAL A 152 -21.93 -12.25 -3.66
CA VAL A 152 -22.21 -12.98 -4.90
C VAL A 152 -22.83 -12.00 -5.86
N VAL A 153 -22.24 -11.82 -7.04
CA VAL A 153 -22.64 -10.75 -7.97
C VAL A 153 -22.87 -11.29 -9.37
N ASP A 154 -23.99 -10.87 -9.95
CA ASP A 154 -24.24 -10.95 -11.38
C ASP A 154 -23.55 -9.75 -12.04
N GLU A 155 -22.31 -9.94 -12.50
CA GLU A 155 -21.49 -8.84 -13.01
C GLU A 155 -22.05 -8.21 -14.30
N GLU A 156 -22.69 -9.02 -15.15
CA GLU A 156 -23.29 -8.53 -16.39
C GLU A 156 -24.46 -7.61 -16.09
N ARG A 157 -25.38 -8.06 -15.21
CA ARG A 157 -26.51 -7.23 -14.80
C ARG A 157 -26.06 -6.02 -14.00
N LEU A 158 -25.07 -6.16 -13.12
CA LEU A 158 -24.52 -5.02 -12.37
C LEU A 158 -23.96 -3.96 -13.32
N ARG A 159 -23.21 -4.35 -14.34
CA ARG A 159 -22.70 -3.43 -15.36
C ARG A 159 -23.84 -2.76 -16.14
N ALA A 160 -24.90 -3.52 -16.46
CA ALA A 160 -26.07 -2.99 -17.18
C ALA A 160 -26.85 -1.91 -16.39
N LEU A 161 -26.73 -1.88 -15.06
CA LEU A 161 -27.36 -0.84 -14.24
C LEU A 161 -26.72 0.55 -14.41
N ASN A 162 -25.51 0.63 -14.97
CA ASN A 162 -24.77 1.88 -15.24
C ASN A 162 -24.82 2.86 -14.04
N ILE A 163 -24.51 2.34 -12.86
CA ILE A 163 -24.63 3.08 -11.60
C ILE A 163 -23.62 4.22 -11.57
N ASP A 164 -24.09 5.42 -11.23
CA ASP A 164 -23.21 6.56 -11.00
C ASP A 164 -22.28 6.28 -9.80
N PRO A 165 -20.95 6.42 -9.96
CA PRO A 165 -20.00 6.20 -8.86
C PRO A 165 -20.30 7.02 -7.59
N THR A 166 -20.84 8.22 -7.74
CA THR A 166 -21.22 9.10 -6.62
C THR A 166 -22.38 8.51 -5.83
N ASP A 167 -23.39 7.98 -6.51
CA ASP A 167 -24.53 7.33 -5.86
C ASP A 167 -24.13 6.01 -5.19
N TRP A 168 -23.21 5.26 -5.81
CA TRP A 168 -22.60 4.07 -5.22
C TRP A 168 -21.86 4.40 -3.91
N LEU A 169 -20.98 5.41 -3.94
CA LEU A 169 -20.20 5.82 -2.77
C LEU A 169 -21.07 6.45 -1.67
N ALA A 170 -22.13 7.16 -2.06
CA ALA A 170 -23.13 7.68 -1.12
C ALA A 170 -23.98 6.55 -0.50
N GLY A 171 -23.98 5.35 -1.07
CA GLY A 171 -24.79 4.22 -0.62
C GLY A 171 -26.27 4.36 -0.93
N LYS A 172 -26.63 5.16 -1.96
CA LYS A 172 -28.02 5.42 -2.37
C LYS A 172 -28.63 4.33 -3.25
N VAL A 173 -27.84 3.31 -3.57
CA VAL A 173 -28.16 2.31 -4.60
C VAL A 173 -28.62 0.98 -4.03
N VAL A 174 -28.86 0.87 -2.72
CA VAL A 174 -29.23 -0.38 -2.03
C VAL A 174 -30.36 -1.11 -2.75
N ASN A 175 -31.47 -0.41 -3.04
CA ASN A 175 -32.63 -0.99 -3.71
C ASN A 175 -32.33 -1.37 -5.18
N LEU A 176 -31.43 -0.63 -5.83
CA LEU A 176 -31.06 -0.88 -7.22
C LEU A 176 -30.21 -2.15 -7.36
N ILE A 177 -29.39 -2.45 -6.35
CA ILE A 177 -28.46 -3.58 -6.38
C ILE A 177 -29.03 -4.88 -5.80
N GLU A 178 -30.18 -4.86 -5.13
CA GLU A 178 -30.77 -6.01 -4.42
C GLU A 178 -30.94 -7.25 -5.32
N GLY A 179 -31.29 -7.05 -6.59
CA GLY A 179 -31.47 -8.12 -7.57
C GLY A 179 -30.19 -8.65 -8.22
N VAL A 180 -29.05 -7.97 -8.05
CA VAL A 180 -27.78 -8.29 -8.74
C VAL A 180 -26.62 -8.56 -7.78
N ILE A 181 -26.69 -8.04 -6.55
CA ILE A 181 -25.74 -8.31 -5.47
C ILE A 181 -26.46 -9.06 -4.37
N LYS A 182 -26.09 -10.33 -4.19
CA LYS A 182 -26.62 -11.19 -3.13
C LYS A 182 -25.67 -11.23 -1.95
N HIS A 183 -26.26 -11.07 -0.78
CA HIS A 183 -25.61 -11.23 0.51
C HIS A 183 -26.03 -12.59 1.07
N ASN A 184 -25.06 -13.46 1.34
CA ASN A 184 -25.33 -14.73 2.02
C ASN A 184 -24.39 -14.90 3.21
N TYR A 185 -24.78 -15.77 4.14
CA TYR A 185 -24.08 -15.94 5.40
C TYR A 185 -22.65 -16.46 5.20
N GLU A 186 -22.44 -17.41 4.29
CA GLU A 186 -21.12 -17.98 4.00
C GLU A 186 -20.14 -16.91 3.49
N LYS A 187 -20.59 -16.05 2.57
CA LYS A 187 -19.79 -14.94 2.04
C LYS A 187 -19.59 -13.83 3.06
N ALA A 188 -20.57 -13.59 3.95
CA ALA A 188 -20.38 -12.70 5.07
C ALA A 188 -19.28 -13.20 6.02
N GLN A 189 -19.26 -14.50 6.35
CA GLN A 189 -18.20 -15.11 7.14
C GLN A 189 -16.84 -15.04 6.44
N GLU A 190 -16.77 -15.38 5.15
CA GLU A 190 -15.53 -15.28 4.34
C GLU A 190 -14.95 -13.87 4.38
N CYS A 191 -15.81 -12.85 4.23
CA CYS A 191 -15.44 -11.45 4.28
C CYS A 191 -14.86 -11.05 5.64
N LEU A 192 -15.55 -11.35 6.74
CA LEU A 192 -15.06 -11.04 8.09
C LEU A 192 -13.76 -11.81 8.41
N ASN A 193 -13.70 -13.08 8.02
CA ASN A 193 -12.53 -13.94 8.23
C ASN A 193 -11.29 -13.44 7.49
N THR A 194 -11.45 -12.84 6.32
CA THR A 194 -10.36 -12.28 5.53
C THR A 194 -10.00 -10.88 6.01
N ASN A 195 -10.97 -9.98 6.03
CA ASN A 195 -10.75 -8.53 6.15
C ASN A 195 -10.46 -8.06 7.58
N TYR A 196 -10.90 -8.82 8.59
CA TYR A 196 -10.69 -8.48 10.00
C TYR A 196 -9.86 -9.56 10.69
N TYR A 197 -10.35 -10.81 10.75
CA TYR A 197 -9.62 -11.85 11.48
C TYR A 197 -8.29 -12.24 10.80
N GLY A 198 -8.22 -12.20 9.46
CA GLY A 198 -6.98 -12.45 8.72
C GLY A 198 -5.93 -11.39 8.99
N VAL A 199 -6.35 -10.12 9.04
CA VAL A 199 -5.50 -9.00 9.43
C VAL A 199 -4.97 -9.18 10.85
N LYS A 200 -5.85 -9.52 11.80
CA LYS A 200 -5.47 -9.78 13.19
C LYS A 200 -4.43 -10.90 13.29
N ARG A 201 -4.69 -12.08 12.70
CA ARG A 201 -3.77 -13.22 12.74
C ARG A 201 -2.39 -12.90 12.14
N VAL A 202 -2.36 -12.26 10.97
CA VAL A 202 -1.09 -11.89 10.31
C VAL A 202 -0.33 -10.85 11.14
N THR A 203 -1.03 -9.86 11.67
CA THR A 203 -0.42 -8.82 12.51
C THR A 203 0.17 -9.42 13.77
N GLU A 204 -0.56 -10.30 14.46
CA GLU A 204 -0.09 -11.00 15.67
C GLU A 204 1.14 -11.86 15.40
N ALA A 205 1.15 -12.64 14.32
CA ALA A 205 2.27 -13.51 13.96
C ALA A 205 3.55 -12.73 13.61
N LEU A 206 3.41 -11.56 12.99
CA LEU A 206 4.53 -10.70 12.60
C LEU A 206 4.94 -9.69 13.69
N LEU A 207 4.11 -9.51 14.71
CA LEU A 207 4.33 -8.52 15.77
C LEU A 207 5.71 -8.66 16.46
N PRO A 208 6.21 -9.86 16.81
CA PRO A 208 7.53 -9.98 17.41
C PRO A 208 8.65 -9.41 16.53
N LEU A 209 8.51 -9.50 15.21
CA LEU A 209 9.47 -8.95 14.24
C LEU A 209 9.29 -7.45 14.03
N LEU A 210 8.04 -6.97 14.05
CA LEU A 210 7.70 -5.54 13.99
C LEU A 210 8.27 -4.78 15.20
N GLN A 211 8.25 -5.39 16.39
CA GLN A 211 8.83 -4.80 17.61
C GLN A 211 10.36 -4.61 17.53
N LEU A 212 11.04 -5.28 16.59
CA LEU A 212 12.47 -5.14 16.37
C LEU A 212 12.82 -4.01 15.38
N SER A 213 11.83 -3.31 14.82
CA SER A 213 12.09 -2.16 13.95
C SER A 213 12.69 -1.00 14.74
N PRO A 214 13.89 -0.51 14.38
CA PRO A 214 14.60 0.51 15.16
C PRO A 214 13.94 1.89 15.12
N ALA A 215 13.13 2.16 14.10
CA ALA A 215 12.43 3.42 13.91
C ALA A 215 10.94 3.34 14.31
N GLY A 216 10.52 2.25 14.95
CA GLY A 216 9.12 1.92 15.19
C GLY A 216 8.42 1.41 13.93
N ALA A 217 7.79 0.25 13.99
CA ALA A 217 7.17 -0.33 12.79
C ALA A 217 5.99 0.49 12.28
N ARG A 218 5.72 0.40 10.97
CA ARG A 218 4.54 0.97 10.32
C ARG A 218 3.58 -0.16 9.98
N ILE A 219 2.36 -0.10 10.50
CA ILE A 219 1.27 -1.02 10.16
C ILE A 219 0.20 -0.23 9.44
N VAL A 220 -0.09 -0.63 8.20
CA VAL A 220 -1.05 0.01 7.32
C VAL A 220 -2.19 -0.97 7.05
N ASN A 221 -3.37 -0.63 7.54
CA ASN A 221 -4.58 -1.42 7.32
C ASN A 221 -5.40 -0.79 6.18
N VAL A 222 -5.46 -1.46 5.02
CA VAL A 222 -6.24 -0.96 3.88
C VAL A 222 -7.72 -1.16 4.17
N SER A 223 -8.39 -0.05 4.49
CA SER A 223 -9.79 0.05 4.87
C SER A 223 -10.66 0.49 3.70
N SER A 224 -11.75 1.22 3.95
CA SER A 224 -12.70 1.66 2.93
C SER A 224 -13.47 2.89 3.41
N LEU A 225 -14.08 3.65 2.50
CA LEU A 225 -15.10 4.65 2.84
C LEU A 225 -16.26 4.04 3.62
N ARG A 226 -16.54 2.75 3.42
CA ARG A 226 -17.59 2.00 4.14
C ARG A 226 -17.29 1.77 5.62
N SER A 227 -16.10 2.14 6.11
CA SER A 227 -15.74 2.04 7.52
C SER A 227 -16.24 3.20 8.38
N GLU A 228 -16.71 4.29 7.76
CA GLU A 228 -17.12 5.50 8.48
C GLU A 228 -18.25 5.21 9.47
N LEU A 229 -18.07 5.54 10.75
CA LEU A 229 -19.06 5.24 11.80
C LEU A 229 -20.42 5.87 11.50
N LYS A 230 -20.43 7.07 10.92
CA LYS A 230 -21.66 7.79 10.52
C LYS A 230 -22.55 7.02 9.53
N ARG A 231 -22.03 5.96 8.88
CA ARG A 231 -22.77 5.10 7.94
C ARG A 231 -23.50 3.95 8.61
N ILE A 232 -23.27 3.71 9.90
CA ILE A 232 -24.01 2.71 10.69
C ILE A 232 -25.32 3.37 11.15
N PRO A 233 -26.50 2.80 10.81
CA PRO A 233 -27.78 3.38 11.23
C PRO A 233 -27.95 3.47 12.76
N SER A 234 -27.62 2.40 13.48
CA SER A 234 -27.77 2.33 14.94
C SER A 234 -26.78 3.20 15.69
N GLU A 235 -27.29 4.13 16.51
CA GLU A 235 -26.46 4.94 17.41
C GLU A 235 -25.75 4.12 18.48
N SER A 236 -26.42 3.09 19.02
CA SER A 236 -25.81 2.20 20.02
C SER A 236 -24.55 1.54 19.46
N ILE A 237 -24.62 1.02 18.24
CA ILE A 237 -23.47 0.36 17.59
C ILE A 237 -22.35 1.38 17.33
N ARG A 238 -22.69 2.61 16.91
CA ARG A 238 -21.70 3.69 16.74
C ARG A 238 -21.01 4.02 18.06
N ASN A 239 -21.75 4.11 19.16
CA ASN A 239 -21.21 4.43 20.48
C ASN A 239 -20.30 3.30 20.99
N GLU A 240 -20.69 2.04 20.81
CA GLU A 240 -19.84 0.89 21.17
C GLU A 240 -18.52 0.90 20.40
N LEU A 241 -18.54 1.11 19.07
CA LEU A 241 -17.32 1.11 18.24
C LEU A 241 -16.51 2.41 18.36
N GLY A 242 -17.14 3.50 18.78
CA GLY A 242 -16.51 4.81 18.98
C GLY A 242 -15.82 4.98 20.34
N ASP A 243 -16.16 4.17 21.35
CA ASP A 243 -15.61 4.22 22.70
C ASP A 243 -14.21 3.60 22.81
N ILE A 244 -13.22 4.26 22.22
CA ILE A 244 -11.84 3.74 22.17
C ILE A 244 -11.19 3.58 23.51
N GLU A 245 -11.63 4.36 24.51
CA GLU A 245 -11.04 4.23 25.82
C GLU A 245 -11.29 2.84 26.41
N ASN A 246 -12.46 2.27 26.15
CA ASN A 246 -12.87 0.96 26.67
C ASN A 246 -12.99 -0.12 25.60
N LEU A 247 -12.74 0.17 24.32
CA LEU A 247 -12.84 -0.80 23.24
C LEU A 247 -11.73 -1.85 23.37
N THR A 248 -12.10 -3.11 23.29
CA THR A 248 -11.16 -4.24 23.29
C THR A 248 -11.44 -5.14 22.10
N GLU A 249 -10.49 -6.01 21.78
CA GLU A 249 -10.65 -6.98 20.70
C GLU A 249 -11.84 -7.92 20.97
N GLU A 250 -12.06 -8.30 22.22
CA GLU A 250 -13.19 -9.15 22.63
C GLU A 250 -14.54 -8.46 22.43
N LYS A 251 -14.61 -7.14 22.66
CA LYS A 251 -15.83 -6.36 22.38
C LYS A 251 -16.08 -6.26 20.89
N VAL A 252 -15.05 -6.03 20.09
CA VAL A 252 -15.17 -6.03 18.62
C VAL A 252 -15.63 -7.40 18.10
N ASP A 253 -15.06 -8.48 18.65
CA ASP A 253 -15.47 -9.85 18.32
C ASP A 253 -16.92 -10.14 18.73
N ALA A 254 -17.36 -9.64 19.88
CA ALA A 254 -18.75 -9.75 20.32
C ALA A 254 -19.72 -9.01 19.38
N ILE A 255 -19.36 -7.81 18.91
CA ILE A 255 -20.13 -7.04 17.93
C ILE A 255 -20.27 -7.82 16.62
N LEU A 256 -19.18 -8.42 16.11
CA LEU A 256 -19.23 -9.22 14.89
C LEU A 256 -20.06 -10.50 15.06
N LYS A 257 -20.04 -11.13 16.23
CA LYS A 257 -20.91 -12.27 16.55
C LYS A 257 -22.39 -11.89 16.53
N ARG A 258 -22.75 -10.74 17.12
CA ARG A 258 -24.13 -10.21 17.05
C ARG A 258 -24.53 -9.89 15.62
N PHE A 259 -23.66 -9.23 14.85
CA PHE A 259 -23.90 -8.95 13.44
C PHE A 259 -24.17 -10.22 12.63
N LEU A 260 -23.34 -11.26 12.77
CA LEU A 260 -23.52 -12.52 12.06
C LEU A 260 -24.80 -13.27 12.48
N HIS A 261 -25.14 -13.23 13.78
CA HIS A 261 -26.41 -13.75 14.27
C HIS A 261 -27.58 -13.05 13.56
N ASP A 262 -27.61 -11.72 13.59
CA ASP A 262 -28.69 -10.93 13.00
C ASP A 262 -28.73 -11.04 11.47
N PHE A 263 -27.58 -11.24 10.83
CA PHE A 263 -27.50 -11.57 9.41
C PHE A 263 -28.24 -12.88 9.11
N LYS A 264 -28.01 -13.92 9.92
CA LYS A 264 -28.62 -15.23 9.74
C LYS A 264 -30.13 -15.21 9.97
N GLU A 265 -30.58 -14.39 10.92
CA GLU A 265 -32.00 -14.21 11.25
C GLU A 265 -32.72 -13.18 10.34
N ASN A 266 -32.04 -12.65 9.31
CA ASN A 266 -32.55 -11.62 8.42
C ASN A 266 -33.05 -10.36 9.17
N ALA A 267 -32.35 -9.98 10.24
CA ALA A 267 -32.71 -8.90 11.15
C ALA A 267 -31.77 -7.68 11.03
N LEU A 268 -31.01 -7.57 9.93
CA LEU A 268 -30.02 -6.52 9.76
C LEU A 268 -30.63 -5.10 9.84
N GLU A 269 -31.68 -4.85 9.06
CA GLU A 269 -32.36 -3.56 9.05
C GLU A 269 -33.01 -3.25 10.39
N ALA A 270 -33.75 -4.23 10.95
CA ALA A 270 -34.45 -4.09 12.22
C ALA A 270 -33.50 -3.75 13.38
N ASN A 271 -32.29 -4.31 13.37
CA ASN A 271 -31.28 -4.08 14.40
C ASN A 271 -30.29 -2.95 14.05
N GLY A 272 -30.56 -2.20 12.98
CA GLY A 272 -29.83 -0.99 12.61
C GLY A 272 -28.41 -1.23 12.11
N TRP A 273 -28.17 -2.35 11.43
CA TRP A 273 -26.92 -2.66 10.75
C TRP A 273 -26.85 -1.97 9.36
N PRO A 274 -25.64 -1.74 8.80
CA PRO A 274 -25.51 -1.20 7.45
C PRO A 274 -26.13 -2.13 6.40
N LEU A 275 -26.94 -1.60 5.48
CA LEU A 275 -27.57 -2.39 4.40
C LEU A 275 -26.77 -2.36 3.09
N MET A 276 -26.02 -1.28 2.84
CA MET A 276 -25.12 -1.20 1.70
C MET A 276 -23.85 -2.00 2.02
N LEU A 277 -23.69 -3.16 1.37
CA LEU A 277 -22.55 -4.07 1.54
C LEU A 277 -22.32 -4.40 3.04
N PRO A 278 -23.26 -5.07 3.73
CA PRO A 278 -23.31 -5.24 5.18
C PRO A 278 -22.02 -5.83 5.75
N ALA A 279 -21.62 -7.02 5.30
CA ALA A 279 -20.45 -7.73 5.83
C ALA A 279 -19.14 -6.99 5.50
N TYR A 280 -19.04 -6.41 4.30
CA TYR A 280 -17.90 -5.60 3.91
C TYR A 280 -17.77 -4.35 4.79
N SER A 281 -18.87 -3.60 4.97
CA SER A 281 -18.92 -2.41 5.82
C SER A 281 -18.50 -2.78 7.24
N MET A 282 -19.14 -3.77 7.85
CA MET A 282 -18.78 -4.20 9.21
C MET A 282 -17.34 -4.66 9.33
N SER A 283 -16.81 -5.40 8.34
CA SER A 283 -15.41 -5.82 8.34
C SER A 283 -14.41 -4.66 8.35
N LYS A 284 -14.76 -3.54 7.70
CA LYS A 284 -13.88 -2.37 7.60
C LYS A 284 -14.06 -1.42 8.79
N VAL A 285 -15.27 -1.30 9.34
CA VAL A 285 -15.47 -0.58 10.61
C VAL A 285 -14.69 -1.26 11.74
N THR A 286 -14.77 -2.60 11.85
CA THR A 286 -14.05 -3.31 12.91
C THR A 286 -12.53 -3.33 12.68
N LEU A 287 -12.07 -3.30 11.43
CA LEU A 287 -10.66 -3.08 11.10
C LEU A 287 -10.18 -1.70 11.57
N ASN A 288 -10.99 -0.66 11.42
CA ASN A 288 -10.68 0.68 11.94
C ASN A 288 -10.60 0.69 13.47
N ALA A 289 -11.56 0.05 14.14
CA ALA A 289 -11.53 -0.15 15.59
C ALA A 289 -10.25 -0.87 16.05
N TYR A 290 -9.90 -1.98 15.40
CA TYR A 290 -8.69 -2.75 15.69
C TYR A 290 -7.41 -1.93 15.48
N THR A 291 -7.37 -1.09 14.44
CA THR A 291 -6.26 -0.17 14.19
C THR A 291 -6.05 0.76 15.39
N ARG A 292 -7.13 1.32 15.97
CA ARG A 292 -7.07 2.20 17.15
C ARG A 292 -6.63 1.44 18.40
N ILE A 293 -7.11 0.21 18.59
CA ILE A 293 -6.69 -0.68 19.68
C ILE A 293 -5.17 -0.94 19.59
N LEU A 294 -4.67 -1.32 18.42
CA LEU A 294 -3.23 -1.56 18.21
C LEU A 294 -2.39 -0.32 18.45
N ALA A 295 -2.81 0.84 17.94
CA ALA A 295 -2.11 2.11 18.14
C ALA A 295 -2.00 2.47 19.63
N LYS A 296 -3.07 2.26 20.42
CA LYS A 296 -3.05 2.45 21.88
C LYS A 296 -2.14 1.45 22.59
N LYS A 297 -2.11 0.19 22.13
CA LYS A 297 -1.32 -0.89 22.73
C LYS A 297 0.18 -0.79 22.43
N TYR A 298 0.55 -0.31 21.25
CA TYR A 298 1.94 -0.22 20.78
C TYR A 298 2.32 1.24 20.46
N ASN A 299 2.57 2.03 21.51
CA ASN A 299 2.87 3.46 21.41
C ASN A 299 4.20 3.80 20.70
N ASN A 300 5.05 2.80 20.45
CA ASN A 300 6.29 2.93 19.70
C ASN A 300 6.14 2.55 18.21
N MET A 301 4.91 2.33 17.73
CA MET A 301 4.60 2.00 16.35
C MET A 301 3.59 2.99 15.73
N TYR A 302 3.60 3.06 14.39
CA TYR A 302 2.67 3.87 13.61
C TYR A 302 1.64 2.96 12.96
N VAL A 303 0.46 2.86 13.58
CA VAL A 303 -0.61 1.95 13.15
C VAL A 303 -1.78 2.77 12.65
N ASN A 304 -2.01 2.78 11.35
CA ASN A 304 -3.04 3.61 10.71
C ASN A 304 -3.85 2.79 9.71
N CYS A 305 -5.03 3.29 9.38
CA CYS A 305 -5.88 2.71 8.35
C CYS A 305 -6.19 3.73 7.25
N VAL A 306 -6.46 3.24 6.05
CA VAL A 306 -6.63 4.10 4.86
C VAL A 306 -7.73 3.59 3.94
N HIS A 307 -8.63 4.46 3.54
CA HIS A 307 -9.45 4.27 2.36
C HIS A 307 -8.64 4.67 1.12
N PRO A 308 -8.37 3.76 0.16
CA PRO A 308 -7.55 4.08 -1.01
C PRO A 308 -8.30 4.88 -2.10
N GLY A 309 -9.54 5.31 -1.86
CA GLY A 309 -10.43 5.81 -2.92
C GLY A 309 -11.16 4.68 -3.67
N PHE A 310 -11.96 5.05 -4.67
CA PHE A 310 -12.74 4.10 -5.48
C PHE A 310 -11.92 3.59 -6.67
N VAL A 311 -11.01 2.67 -6.40
CA VAL A 311 -10.02 2.18 -7.37
C VAL A 311 -10.60 1.12 -8.30
N ASN A 312 -10.28 1.20 -9.59
CA ASN A 312 -10.66 0.20 -10.58
C ASN A 312 -9.91 -1.12 -10.35
N THR A 313 -10.59 -2.12 -9.78
CA THR A 313 -10.01 -3.45 -9.48
C THR A 313 -11.05 -4.56 -9.64
N ASP A 314 -10.59 -5.80 -9.54
CA ASP A 314 -11.48 -6.97 -9.54
C ASP A 314 -12.46 -6.97 -8.36
N ILE A 315 -12.11 -6.38 -7.20
CA ILE A 315 -12.96 -6.44 -5.98
C ILE A 315 -14.29 -5.68 -6.15
N ASN A 316 -14.29 -4.70 -7.04
CA ASN A 316 -15.45 -3.89 -7.43
C ASN A 316 -15.76 -4.06 -8.92
N TRP A 317 -15.39 -5.19 -9.54
CA TRP A 317 -15.75 -5.54 -10.92
C TRP A 317 -15.42 -4.46 -11.94
N HIS A 318 -14.30 -3.78 -11.74
CA HIS A 318 -13.81 -2.69 -12.58
C HIS A 318 -14.75 -1.46 -12.69
N THR A 319 -15.54 -1.20 -11.65
CA THR A 319 -16.43 -0.02 -11.59
C THR A 319 -15.78 1.22 -10.97
N GLY A 320 -14.55 1.10 -10.47
CA GLY A 320 -13.82 2.22 -9.86
C GLY A 320 -13.37 3.30 -10.84
N THR A 321 -13.24 4.52 -10.34
CA THR A 321 -12.83 5.69 -11.13
C THR A 321 -11.34 6.00 -11.03
N LEU A 322 -10.66 5.54 -9.99
CA LEU A 322 -9.22 5.77 -9.79
C LEU A 322 -8.38 4.65 -10.37
N THR A 323 -7.17 5.01 -10.80
CA THR A 323 -6.12 4.06 -11.22
C THR A 323 -5.52 3.33 -10.01
N LEU A 324 -4.83 2.21 -10.28
CA LEU A 324 -4.08 1.50 -9.25
C LEU A 324 -3.02 2.40 -8.60
N GLU A 325 -2.33 3.22 -9.40
CA GLU A 325 -1.25 4.10 -8.95
C GLU A 325 -1.77 5.15 -7.95
N GLU A 326 -2.89 5.79 -8.26
CA GLU A 326 -3.58 6.71 -7.35
C GLU A 326 -4.07 5.98 -6.09
N GLY A 327 -4.59 4.76 -6.25
CA GLY A 327 -5.08 3.93 -5.15
C GLY A 327 -4.01 3.52 -4.14
N ALA A 328 -2.78 3.27 -4.60
CA ALA A 328 -1.67 2.89 -3.75
C ALA A 328 -1.00 4.06 -3.02
N ALA A 329 -1.22 5.30 -3.46
CA ALA A 329 -0.58 6.49 -2.89
C ALA A 329 -0.84 6.64 -1.38
N GLY A 330 -2.06 6.38 -0.91
CA GLY A 330 -2.41 6.39 0.51
C GLY A 330 -1.66 5.34 1.32
N PRO A 331 -1.80 4.03 1.00
CA PRO A 331 -1.04 2.97 1.64
C PRO A 331 0.47 3.21 1.67
N VAL A 332 1.06 3.69 0.57
CA VAL A 332 2.49 4.01 0.47
C VAL A 332 2.86 5.18 1.38
N LYS A 333 2.07 6.27 1.40
CA LYS A 333 2.30 7.40 2.32
C LYS A 333 2.36 6.94 3.78
N LEU A 334 1.44 6.07 4.19
CA LEU A 334 1.39 5.56 5.57
C LEU A 334 2.53 4.58 5.88
N ALA A 335 2.93 3.75 4.91
CA ALA A 335 4.10 2.87 5.05
C ALA A 335 5.42 3.66 5.21
N LEU A 336 5.46 4.89 4.70
CA LEU A 336 6.62 5.77 4.70
C LEU A 336 6.54 6.89 5.75
N ILE A 337 5.53 6.89 6.63
CA ILE A 337 5.33 7.97 7.60
C ILE A 337 6.61 8.20 8.42
N PRO A 338 7.05 9.47 8.59
CA PRO A 338 8.26 9.77 9.33
C PRO A 338 8.09 9.50 10.83
N ASP A 339 9.22 9.46 11.54
CA ASP A 339 9.21 9.37 13.00
C ASP A 339 8.48 10.59 13.59
N GLY A 340 7.65 10.38 14.61
CA GLY A 340 6.75 11.39 15.16
C GLY A 340 5.50 11.65 14.31
N GLY A 341 5.28 10.87 13.25
CA GLY A 341 4.05 10.92 12.45
C GLY A 341 2.81 10.42 13.20
N PRO A 342 1.61 10.57 12.61
CA PRO A 342 0.37 10.15 13.24
C PRO A 342 0.28 8.62 13.40
N THR A 343 -0.44 8.20 14.44
CA THR A 343 -0.77 6.80 14.75
C THR A 343 -2.18 6.73 15.30
N GLY A 344 -2.90 5.65 15.02
CA GLY A 344 -4.31 5.48 15.39
C GLY A 344 -5.27 6.32 14.55
N CYS A 345 -4.86 6.77 13.37
CA CYS A 345 -5.67 7.62 12.48
C CYS A 345 -6.26 6.86 11.29
N TYR A 346 -7.37 7.38 10.79
CA TYR A 346 -7.97 7.02 9.51
C TYR A 346 -7.58 8.05 8.45
N PHE A 347 -7.33 7.59 7.23
CA PHE A 347 -7.00 8.43 6.09
C PHE A 347 -7.96 8.20 4.94
N ASP A 348 -8.46 9.27 4.34
CA ASP A 348 -9.07 9.25 3.01
C ASP A 348 -7.99 9.58 1.98
N ARG A 349 -7.56 8.54 1.25
CA ARG A 349 -6.40 8.55 0.38
C ARG A 349 -5.16 9.00 1.13
N THR A 350 -4.73 10.25 0.94
CA THR A 350 -3.54 10.81 1.57
C THR A 350 -3.85 11.73 2.75
N GLU A 351 -5.11 12.09 2.98
CA GLU A 351 -5.47 13.08 3.99
C GLU A 351 -6.05 12.40 5.24
N VAL A 352 -5.74 12.94 6.42
CA VAL A 352 -6.35 12.47 7.67
C VAL A 352 -7.85 12.77 7.61
N ALA A 353 -8.67 11.81 8.02
CA ALA A 353 -10.12 11.91 8.01
C ALA A 353 -10.72 11.35 9.31
N ASP A 354 -12.00 11.66 9.54
CA ASP A 354 -12.76 11.13 10.67
C ASP A 354 -13.15 9.66 10.45
N PHE A 355 -13.24 8.93 11.56
CA PHE A 355 -13.43 7.47 11.59
C PHE A 355 -14.79 6.95 11.11
#